data_AF-A0A444W023-F1
#
_entry.id   AF-A0A444W023-F1
#
_cell.length_a   1.000
_cell.length_b   1.000
_cell.length_c   1.000
_cell.angle_alpha   90.00
_cell.angle_beta   90.00
_cell.angle_gamma   90.00
#
_symmetry.space_group_name_H-M   'P 1'
#
loop_
_entity.id
_entity.type
_entity.pdbx_description
1 polymer ?
#
loop_
_entity_poly.entity_id
_entity_poly.type
_entity_poly.pdbx_seq_one_letter_code
_entity_poly.pdbx_strand_id
1 'polypeptide(L)'
;MKSLNIIIILFLVFNSMFAQEITKEMILKREAKIDSLTKIDFLSYKYTYLDGNFKIIMPKEVFDKTVINFKFYPERIKKYIDSLGVALMAEFKDSDAARIAELRINYQWKRVGYYAWMSENEVLALAKKLNVKMPYRLQELFLNNDPKVKTEIQTLRDKLFLQLGKEEIKTMSTKELLNYRFKYNPELIEIRKKGHQHKPQENK
;
A
#
# COMPACT_ATOMS: atom_id res chain seq x y z
N MET A 1 32.49 -40.52 -21.33
CA MET A 1 31.41 -39.56 -21.69
C MET A 1 30.22 -39.58 -20.73
N LYS A 2 29.68 -40.73 -20.32
CA LYS A 2 28.52 -40.77 -19.39
C LYS A 2 28.76 -40.13 -18.00
N SER A 3 29.97 -40.27 -17.44
CA SER A 3 30.34 -39.70 -16.13
C SER A 3 30.45 -38.18 -16.11
N LEU A 4 30.94 -37.57 -17.20
CA LEU A 4 31.08 -36.11 -17.32
C LEU A 4 29.71 -35.42 -17.35
N ASN A 5 28.74 -36.01 -18.06
CA ASN A 5 27.38 -35.49 -18.11
C ASN A 5 26.68 -35.56 -16.73
N ILE A 6 26.94 -36.59 -15.94
CA ILE A 6 26.39 -36.71 -14.58
C ILE A 6 26.96 -35.63 -13.65
N ILE A 7 28.27 -35.33 -13.74
CA ILE A 7 28.92 -34.27 -12.94
C ILE A 7 28.35 -32.89 -13.30
N ILE A 8 28.15 -32.61 -14.59
CA ILE A 8 27.57 -31.34 -15.05
C ILE A 8 26.12 -31.20 -14.55
N ILE A 9 25.31 -32.25 -14.62
CA ILE A 9 23.93 -32.24 -14.11
C ILE A 9 23.91 -32.00 -12.60
N LEU A 10 24.76 -32.69 -11.82
CA LEU A 10 24.85 -32.48 -10.38
C LEU A 10 25.28 -31.05 -10.04
N PHE A 11 26.23 -30.49 -10.77
CA PHE A 11 26.67 -29.11 -10.57
C PHE A 11 25.56 -28.09 -10.88
N LEU A 12 24.79 -28.30 -11.95
CA LEU A 12 23.64 -27.44 -12.28
C LEU A 12 22.53 -27.53 -11.22
N VAL A 13 22.21 -28.75 -10.75
CA VAL A 13 21.22 -28.95 -9.69
C VAL A 13 21.68 -28.25 -8.40
N PHE A 14 22.94 -28.43 -8.00
CA PHE A 14 23.49 -27.80 -6.80
C PHE A 14 23.46 -26.27 -6.91
N ASN A 15 23.92 -25.68 -8.01
CA ASN A 15 23.83 -24.22 -8.22
C ASN A 15 22.38 -23.71 -8.20
N SER A 16 21.43 -24.48 -8.74
CA SER A 16 20.01 -24.10 -8.71
C SER A 16 19.43 -24.11 -7.31
N MET A 17 19.80 -25.08 -6.46
CA MET A 17 19.37 -25.16 -5.07
C MET A 17 19.97 -24.03 -4.24
N PHE A 18 21.27 -23.75 -4.39
CA PHE A 18 21.92 -22.61 -3.70
C PHE A 18 21.31 -21.27 -4.12
N ALA A 19 21.04 -21.07 -5.41
CA ALA A 19 20.37 -19.86 -5.88
C ALA A 19 18.95 -19.70 -5.29
N GLN A 20 18.21 -20.80 -5.14
CA GLN A 20 16.89 -20.80 -4.49
C GLN A 20 16.97 -20.46 -3.00
N GLU A 21 17.94 -21.00 -2.27
CA GLU A 21 18.15 -20.70 -0.85
C GLU A 21 18.50 -19.23 -0.62
N ILE A 22 19.44 -18.68 -1.40
CA ILE A 22 19.80 -17.25 -1.35
C ILE A 22 18.58 -16.38 -1.65
N THR A 23 17.79 -16.75 -2.65
CA THR A 23 16.56 -16.02 -3.01
C THR A 23 15.55 -16.03 -1.85
N LYS A 24 15.35 -17.19 -1.22
CA LYS A 24 14.44 -17.33 -0.08
C LYS A 24 14.89 -16.50 1.12
N GLU A 25 16.18 -16.51 1.43
CA GLU A 25 16.74 -15.70 2.52
C GLU A 25 16.57 -14.20 2.26
N MET A 26 16.81 -13.73 1.03
CA MET A 26 16.58 -12.33 0.66
C MET A 26 15.11 -11.93 0.79
N ILE A 27 14.18 -12.80 0.40
CA ILE A 27 12.73 -12.55 0.57
C ILE A 27 12.39 -12.43 2.04
N LEU A 28 12.83 -13.37 2.88
CA LEU A 28 12.55 -13.37 4.32
C LEU A 28 13.12 -12.11 5.01
N LYS A 29 14.35 -11.70 4.67
CA LYS A 29 14.94 -10.46 5.19
C LYS A 29 14.14 -9.23 4.78
N ARG A 30 13.66 -9.19 3.53
CA ARG A 30 12.82 -8.10 3.04
C ARG A 30 11.47 -8.07 3.74
N GLU A 31 10.81 -9.21 3.93
CA GLU A 31 9.54 -9.32 4.64
C GLU A 31 9.69 -8.85 6.08
N ALA A 32 10.72 -9.32 6.79
CA ALA A 32 11.01 -8.88 8.16
C ALA A 32 11.27 -7.36 8.24
N LYS A 33 11.98 -6.79 7.27
CA LYS A 33 12.19 -5.34 7.16
C LYS A 33 10.85 -4.61 6.99
N ILE A 34 10.02 -5.04 6.03
CA ILE A 34 8.72 -4.42 5.78
C ILE A 34 7.83 -4.52 7.02
N ASP A 35 7.77 -5.68 7.66
CA ASP A 35 7.00 -5.89 8.89
C ASP A 35 7.45 -4.95 10.00
N SER A 36 8.76 -4.75 10.17
CA SER A 36 9.30 -3.75 11.11
C SER A 36 8.85 -2.33 10.76
N LEU A 37 8.99 -1.93 9.49
CA LEU A 37 8.61 -0.60 9.03
C LEU A 37 7.11 -0.33 9.16
N THR A 38 6.26 -1.34 8.94
CA THR A 38 4.80 -1.18 9.07
C THR A 38 4.34 -0.90 10.49
N LYS A 39 5.14 -1.24 11.51
CA LYS A 39 4.86 -0.94 12.92
C LYS A 39 5.14 0.53 13.28
N ILE A 40 5.87 1.27 12.45
CA ILE A 40 6.14 2.69 12.68
C ILE A 40 4.86 3.49 12.50
N ASP A 41 4.55 4.36 13.45
CA ASP A 41 3.43 5.28 13.33
C ASP A 41 3.80 6.54 12.54
N PHE A 42 3.84 6.40 11.22
CA PHE A 42 4.15 7.51 10.30
C PHE A 42 3.16 8.68 10.38
N LEU A 43 1.95 8.49 10.90
CA LEU A 43 0.96 9.57 10.99
C LEU A 43 1.10 10.42 12.26
N SER A 44 1.89 9.94 13.23
CA SER A 44 2.26 10.68 14.44
C SER A 44 3.77 10.92 14.52
N TYR A 45 4.51 10.57 13.47
CA TYR A 45 5.96 10.70 13.42
C TYR A 45 6.38 12.17 13.44
N LYS A 46 7.42 12.49 14.20
CA LYS A 46 7.97 13.85 14.29
C LYS A 46 8.96 14.08 13.15
N TYR A 47 8.46 14.52 12.01
CA TYR A 47 9.26 14.79 10.82
C TYR A 47 10.17 16.00 10.99
N THR A 48 11.35 15.93 10.38
CA THR A 48 12.26 17.06 10.23
C THR A 48 11.83 17.96 9.07
N TYR A 49 11.35 17.36 7.98
CA TYR A 49 11.08 18.06 6.72
C TYR A 49 9.60 18.29 6.41
N LEU A 50 8.71 17.86 7.30
CA LEU A 50 7.26 18.07 7.20
C LEU A 50 6.73 18.77 8.45
N ASP A 51 5.70 19.59 8.30
CA ASP A 51 4.95 20.15 9.43
C ASP A 51 3.91 19.15 10.00
N GLY A 52 3.20 19.56 11.05
CA GLY A 52 2.16 18.72 11.69
C GLY A 52 0.94 18.40 10.80
N ASN A 53 0.80 19.05 9.64
CA ASN A 53 -0.21 18.77 8.62
C ASN A 53 0.42 18.13 7.37
N PHE A 54 1.65 17.61 7.49
CA PHE A 54 2.45 17.00 6.43
C PHE A 54 2.83 17.95 5.29
N LYS A 55 2.71 19.28 5.45
CA LYS A 55 3.23 20.22 4.43
C LYS A 55 4.75 20.17 4.43
N ILE A 56 5.33 20.18 3.24
CA ILE A 56 6.78 20.13 3.06
C ILE A 56 7.37 21.49 3.48
N ILE A 57 8.22 21.46 4.51
CA ILE A 57 9.00 22.61 5.00
C ILE A 57 10.50 22.45 4.72
N MET A 58 10.85 21.46 3.89
CA MET A 58 12.22 21.17 3.47
C MET A 58 12.88 22.39 2.79
N PRO A 59 14.07 22.81 3.22
CA PRO A 59 14.85 23.81 2.49
C PRO A 59 15.19 23.35 1.08
N LYS A 60 15.15 24.26 0.11
CA LYS A 60 15.37 23.95 -1.31
C LYS A 60 16.72 23.27 -1.55
N GLU A 61 17.76 23.70 -0.83
CA GLU A 61 19.11 23.16 -0.95
C GLU A 61 19.18 21.69 -0.51
N VAL A 62 18.41 21.32 0.51
CA VAL A 62 18.29 19.92 0.96
C VAL A 62 17.52 19.12 -0.08
N PHE A 63 16.41 19.68 -0.58
CA PHE A 63 15.59 19.03 -1.61
C PHE A 63 16.40 18.69 -2.86
N ASP A 64 17.10 19.68 -3.43
CA ASP A 64 17.89 19.50 -4.64
C ASP A 64 19.03 18.48 -4.43
N LYS A 65 19.69 18.51 -3.26
CA LYS A 65 20.69 17.50 -2.90
C LYS A 65 20.09 16.10 -2.80
N THR A 66 18.90 15.96 -2.23
CA THR A 66 18.20 14.66 -2.15
C THR A 66 17.83 14.14 -3.52
N VAL A 67 17.33 15.00 -4.41
CA VAL A 67 17.02 14.64 -5.81
C VAL A 67 18.26 14.02 -6.49
N ILE A 68 19.41 14.68 -6.35
CA ILE A 68 20.68 14.21 -6.93
C ILE A 68 21.15 12.91 -6.25
N ASN A 69 21.25 12.90 -4.92
CA ASN A 69 21.84 11.81 -4.15
C ASN A 69 21.06 10.50 -4.30
N PHE A 70 19.73 10.59 -4.38
CA PHE A 70 18.85 9.44 -4.52
C PHE A 70 18.35 9.22 -5.96
N LYS A 71 18.95 9.92 -6.93
CA LYS A 71 18.71 9.74 -8.37
C LYS A 71 17.23 9.86 -8.77
N PHE A 72 16.52 10.82 -8.18
CA PHE A 72 15.20 11.19 -8.67
C PHE A 72 15.33 11.86 -10.04
N TYR A 73 14.34 11.66 -10.89
CA TYR A 73 14.22 12.31 -12.19
C TYR A 73 13.50 13.66 -12.02
N PRO A 74 14.20 14.82 -12.06
CA PRO A 74 13.61 16.11 -11.71
C PRO A 74 12.38 16.44 -12.57
N GLU A 75 12.39 16.06 -13.84
CA GLU A 75 11.29 16.27 -14.79
C GLU A 75 10.01 15.49 -14.46
N ARG A 76 10.10 14.50 -13.56
CA ARG A 76 8.95 13.71 -13.09
C ARG A 76 8.36 14.24 -11.79
N ILE A 77 9.05 15.15 -11.10
CA ILE A 77 8.58 15.75 -9.85
C ILE A 77 7.66 16.93 -10.20
N LYS A 78 6.36 16.68 -10.32
CA LYS A 78 5.39 17.68 -10.78
C LYS A 78 4.27 17.95 -9.79
N LYS A 79 3.99 16.99 -8.92
CA LYS A 79 2.88 17.02 -7.97
C LYS A 79 3.42 16.95 -6.55
N TYR A 80 2.57 17.38 -5.62
CA TYR A 80 2.86 17.27 -4.19
C TYR A 80 3.32 15.87 -3.78
N ILE A 81 2.70 14.81 -4.28
CA ILE A 81 3.09 13.42 -3.97
C ILE A 81 4.55 13.12 -4.36
N ASP A 82 5.01 13.63 -5.50
CA ASP A 82 6.38 13.43 -5.97
C ASP A 82 7.37 14.16 -5.05
N SER A 83 7.04 15.41 -4.68
CA SER A 83 7.83 16.20 -3.72
C SER A 83 7.83 15.59 -2.33
N LEU A 84 6.71 15.00 -1.90
CA LEU A 84 6.61 14.30 -0.62
C LEU A 84 7.52 13.07 -0.61
N GLY A 85 7.58 12.32 -1.72
CA GLY A 85 8.50 11.19 -1.87
C GLY A 85 9.96 11.59 -1.69
N VAL A 86 10.38 12.72 -2.27
CA VAL A 86 11.72 13.28 -2.04
C VAL A 86 11.93 13.66 -0.57
N ALA A 87 10.96 14.34 0.03
CA ALA A 87 11.06 14.78 1.42
C ALA A 87 11.23 13.60 2.40
N LEU A 88 10.42 12.57 2.22
CA LEU A 88 10.46 11.34 3.02
C LEU A 88 11.73 10.51 2.74
N MET A 89 12.26 10.54 1.52
CA MET A 89 13.55 9.90 1.22
C MET A 89 14.69 10.59 1.96
N ALA A 90 14.70 11.93 2.05
CA ALA A 90 15.71 12.64 2.82
C ALA A 90 15.61 12.33 4.32
N GLU A 91 14.39 12.20 4.85
CA GLU A 91 14.11 11.88 6.25
C GLU A 91 14.66 10.49 6.62
N PHE A 92 14.26 9.47 5.87
CA PHE A 92 14.50 8.08 6.26
C PHE A 92 15.75 7.48 5.63
N LYS A 93 16.21 8.01 4.49
CA LYS A 93 17.26 7.42 3.65
C LYS A 93 16.98 5.94 3.29
N ASP A 94 15.71 5.56 3.31
CA ASP A 94 15.21 4.22 3.03
C ASP A 94 13.96 4.32 2.14
N SER A 95 14.06 3.76 0.94
CA SER A 95 12.97 3.79 -0.05
C SER A 95 11.70 3.07 0.40
N ASP A 96 11.80 2.01 1.21
CA ASP A 96 10.63 1.29 1.70
C ASP A 96 9.92 2.10 2.78
N ALA A 97 10.67 2.70 3.70
CA ALA A 97 10.12 3.55 4.75
C ALA A 97 9.45 4.79 4.15
N ALA A 98 10.12 5.46 3.21
CA ALA A 98 9.58 6.60 2.49
C ALA A 98 8.29 6.23 1.76
N ARG A 99 8.28 5.12 1.01
CA ARG A 99 7.10 4.64 0.29
C ARG A 99 5.93 4.30 1.21
N ILE A 100 6.18 3.63 2.34
CA ILE A 100 5.12 3.30 3.31
C ILE A 100 4.55 4.58 3.93
N ALA A 101 5.40 5.50 4.36
CA ALA A 101 4.97 6.79 4.91
C ALA A 101 4.15 7.59 3.89
N GLU A 102 4.62 7.70 2.64
CA GLU A 102 3.94 8.40 1.55
C GLU A 102 2.54 7.84 1.31
N LEU A 103 2.41 6.51 1.26
CA LEU A 103 1.12 5.83 1.06
C LEU A 103 0.13 6.12 2.21
N ARG A 104 0.63 6.24 3.45
CA ARG A 104 -0.20 6.52 4.63
C ARG A 104 -0.62 7.98 4.69
N ILE A 105 0.30 8.90 4.42
CA ILE A 105 0.07 10.35 4.43
C ILE A 105 -0.88 10.75 3.29
N ASN A 106 -0.64 10.26 2.07
CA ASN A 106 -1.46 10.56 0.89
C ASN A 106 -2.69 9.66 0.75
N TYR A 107 -3.03 8.88 1.77
CA TYR A 107 -4.23 8.06 1.72
C TYR A 107 -5.47 8.95 1.60
N GLN A 108 -6.49 8.50 0.88
CA GLN A 108 -7.68 9.33 0.58
C GLN A 108 -8.93 8.71 1.21
N TRP A 109 -9.87 9.55 1.66
CA TRP A 109 -11.16 9.10 2.19
C TRP A 109 -11.94 8.24 1.19
N LYS A 110 -11.94 8.65 -0.08
CA LYS A 110 -12.49 7.84 -1.19
C LYS A 110 -11.96 6.41 -1.22
N ARG A 111 -10.67 6.19 -0.94
CA ARG A 111 -10.08 4.83 -0.89
C ARG A 111 -10.63 4.04 0.27
N VAL A 112 -10.78 4.66 1.44
CA VAL A 112 -11.47 4.02 2.58
C VAL A 112 -12.89 3.63 2.18
N GLY A 113 -13.60 4.44 1.38
CA GLY A 113 -14.93 4.12 0.88
C GLY A 113 -14.96 2.90 -0.04
N TYR A 114 -14.04 2.82 -1.01
CA TYR A 114 -13.90 1.63 -1.86
C TYR A 114 -13.63 0.36 -1.08
N TYR A 115 -12.83 0.52 -0.03
CA TYR A 115 -12.70 -0.46 1.02
C TYR A 115 -14.09 -0.59 1.66
N ALA A 116 -14.53 0.17 2.66
CA ALA A 116 -15.78 -0.01 3.42
C ALA A 116 -17.10 -0.27 2.66
N TRP A 117 -17.16 -0.17 1.32
CA TRP A 117 -18.35 -0.19 0.48
C TRP A 117 -19.32 0.90 0.92
N MET A 118 -18.73 2.08 1.06
CA MET A 118 -19.34 3.32 1.51
C MET A 118 -18.96 4.42 0.55
N SER A 119 -19.88 5.34 0.32
CA SER A 119 -19.58 6.63 -0.31
C SER A 119 -18.58 7.42 0.54
N GLU A 120 -17.87 8.36 -0.08
CA GLU A 120 -16.93 9.23 0.63
C GLU A 120 -17.62 10.04 1.75
N ASN A 121 -18.88 10.44 1.56
CA ASN A 121 -19.67 11.14 2.58
C ASN A 121 -19.98 10.27 3.79
N GLU A 122 -20.36 9.01 3.59
CA GLU A 122 -20.57 8.05 4.68
C GLU A 122 -19.28 7.80 5.47
N VAL A 123 -18.14 7.68 4.76
CA VAL A 123 -16.82 7.53 5.39
C VAL A 123 -16.46 8.76 6.22
N LEU A 124 -16.68 9.97 5.71
CA LEU A 124 -16.40 11.20 6.44
C LEU A 124 -17.30 11.34 7.67
N ALA A 125 -18.57 10.96 7.58
CA ALA A 125 -19.49 10.94 8.72
C ALA A 125 -19.03 9.94 9.79
N LEU A 126 -18.60 8.75 9.40
CA LEU A 126 -18.02 7.75 10.29
C LEU A 126 -16.73 8.25 10.94
N ALA A 127 -15.83 8.84 10.17
CA ALA A 127 -14.59 9.41 10.67
C ALA A 127 -14.85 10.47 11.74
N LYS A 128 -15.82 11.37 11.49
CA LYS A 128 -16.25 12.39 12.47
C LYS A 128 -16.81 11.76 13.74
N LYS A 129 -17.69 10.75 13.62
CA LYS A 129 -18.25 10.00 14.76
C LYS A 129 -17.17 9.36 15.61
N LEU A 130 -16.12 8.82 14.98
CA LEU A 130 -15.01 8.14 15.66
C LEU A 130 -13.86 9.09 16.05
N ASN A 131 -13.98 10.39 15.80
CA ASN A 131 -12.93 11.39 15.98
C ASN A 131 -11.60 11.02 15.27
N VAL A 132 -11.71 10.45 14.07
CA VAL A 132 -10.57 10.07 13.23
C VAL A 132 -10.28 11.19 12.23
N LYS A 133 -9.09 11.79 12.32
CA LYS A 133 -8.70 12.93 11.48
C LYS A 133 -8.03 12.53 10.16
N MET A 134 -7.44 11.34 10.10
CA MET A 134 -6.66 10.88 8.95
C MET A 134 -7.30 9.63 8.32
N PRO A 135 -7.43 9.56 6.99
CA PRO A 135 -8.12 8.46 6.32
C PRO A 135 -7.47 7.10 6.56
N TYR A 136 -6.14 7.04 6.56
CA TYR A 136 -5.45 5.77 6.81
C TYR A 136 -5.70 5.24 8.23
N ARG A 137 -5.92 6.10 9.23
CA ARG A 137 -6.30 5.65 10.58
C ARG A 137 -7.63 4.93 10.61
N LEU A 138 -8.60 5.45 9.85
CA LEU A 138 -9.89 4.77 9.73
C LEU A 138 -9.71 3.42 9.02
N GLN A 139 -8.88 3.38 7.98
CA GLN A 139 -8.52 2.12 7.30
C GLN A 139 -7.88 1.11 8.27
N GLU A 140 -6.99 1.54 9.17
CA GLU A 140 -6.38 0.68 10.19
C GLU A 140 -7.43 0.06 11.12
N LEU A 141 -8.45 0.82 11.54
CA LEU A 141 -9.56 0.27 12.34
C LEU A 141 -10.26 -0.88 11.62
N PHE A 142 -10.54 -0.74 10.32
CA PHE A 142 -11.12 -1.81 9.52
C PHE A 142 -10.19 -3.02 9.38
N LEU A 143 -8.91 -2.80 9.04
CA LEU A 143 -7.94 -3.88 8.84
C LEU A 143 -7.71 -4.69 10.11
N ASN A 144 -7.69 -4.03 11.27
CA ASN A 144 -7.45 -4.64 12.57
C ASN A 144 -8.72 -5.19 13.21
N ASN A 145 -9.88 -5.11 12.53
CA ASN A 145 -11.17 -5.51 13.07
C ASN A 145 -11.46 -4.84 14.44
N ASP A 146 -11.17 -3.54 14.55
CA ASP A 146 -11.32 -2.79 15.78
C ASP A 146 -12.79 -2.77 16.23
N PRO A 147 -13.09 -2.95 17.53
CA PRO A 147 -14.47 -2.92 18.04
C PRO A 147 -15.27 -1.67 17.64
N LYS A 148 -14.61 -0.52 17.44
CA LYS A 148 -15.24 0.74 17.04
C LYS A 148 -15.90 0.70 15.66
N VAL A 149 -15.48 -0.20 14.79
CA VAL A 149 -16.02 -0.37 13.42
C VAL A 149 -16.76 -1.70 13.24
N LYS A 150 -17.07 -2.41 14.33
CA LYS A 150 -17.71 -3.73 14.29
C LYS A 150 -19.08 -3.67 13.60
N THR A 151 -19.86 -2.63 13.87
CA THR A 151 -21.17 -2.43 13.24
C THR A 151 -21.02 -2.25 11.73
N GLU A 152 -20.07 -1.44 11.29
CA GLU A 152 -19.79 -1.14 9.90
C GLU A 152 -19.27 -2.37 9.13
N ILE A 153 -18.45 -3.21 9.78
CA ILE A 153 -18.02 -4.50 9.23
C ILE A 153 -19.20 -5.45 9.07
N GLN A 154 -20.11 -5.51 10.05
CA GLN A 154 -21.31 -6.33 9.92
C GLN A 154 -22.23 -5.82 8.81
N THR A 155 -22.44 -4.50 8.71
CA THR A 155 -23.20 -3.89 7.62
C THR A 155 -22.60 -4.23 6.24
N LEU A 156 -21.27 -4.21 6.12
CA LEU A 156 -20.58 -4.63 4.90
C LEU A 156 -20.85 -6.11 4.59
N ARG A 157 -20.80 -6.99 5.60
CA ARG A 157 -21.10 -8.42 5.44
C ARG A 157 -22.52 -8.64 4.93
N ASP A 158 -23.48 -7.96 5.54
CA ASP A 158 -24.89 -8.07 5.16
C ASP A 158 -25.13 -7.54 3.74
N LYS A 159 -24.56 -6.38 3.40
CA LYS A 159 -24.61 -5.82 2.04
C LYS A 159 -24.03 -6.80 1.00
N LEU A 160 -22.87 -7.36 1.27
CA LEU A 160 -22.21 -8.34 0.40
C LEU A 160 -23.05 -9.60 0.22
N PHE A 161 -23.61 -10.12 1.32
CA PHE A 161 -24.47 -11.30 1.29
C PHE A 161 -25.73 -11.04 0.47
N LEU A 162 -26.41 -9.91 0.69
CA LEU A 162 -27.60 -9.52 -0.07
C LEU A 162 -27.33 -9.37 -1.57
N GLN A 163 -26.18 -8.79 -1.94
CA GLN A 163 -25.85 -8.54 -3.34
C GLN A 163 -25.36 -9.79 -4.10
N LEU A 164 -24.66 -10.70 -3.41
CA LEU A 164 -24.00 -11.83 -4.06
C LEU A 164 -24.65 -13.19 -3.75
N GLY A 165 -25.47 -13.28 -2.70
CA GLY A 165 -26.20 -14.49 -2.32
C GLY A 165 -25.32 -15.66 -1.85
N LYS A 166 -24.06 -15.42 -1.48
CA LYS A 166 -23.11 -16.48 -1.14
C LYS A 166 -22.99 -16.70 0.35
N GLU A 167 -23.33 -17.89 0.81
CA GLU A 167 -23.30 -18.28 2.23
C GLU A 167 -21.91 -18.14 2.88
N GLU A 168 -20.83 -18.38 2.13
CA GLU A 168 -19.44 -18.19 2.59
C GLU A 168 -19.17 -16.79 3.16
N ILE A 169 -19.89 -15.76 2.70
CA ILE A 169 -19.72 -14.37 3.16
C ILE A 169 -20.08 -14.23 4.65
N LYS A 170 -21.04 -15.03 5.14
CA LYS A 170 -21.50 -14.96 6.53
C LYS A 170 -20.41 -15.33 7.53
N THR A 171 -19.49 -16.22 7.13
CA THR A 171 -18.44 -16.76 8.00
C THR A 171 -17.05 -16.19 7.71
N MET A 172 -16.88 -15.40 6.64
CA MET A 172 -15.61 -14.75 6.32
C MET A 172 -15.09 -13.91 7.50
N SER A 173 -13.80 -14.04 7.76
CA SER A 173 -13.05 -13.11 8.60
C SER A 173 -13.10 -11.70 8.00
N THR A 174 -12.85 -10.68 8.82
CA THR A 174 -12.81 -9.30 8.34
C THR A 174 -11.83 -9.15 7.18
N LYS A 175 -10.60 -9.67 7.30
CA LYS A 175 -9.60 -9.60 6.22
C LYS A 175 -10.09 -10.21 4.91
N GLU A 176 -10.73 -11.38 4.98
CA GLU A 176 -11.32 -12.02 3.79
C GLU A 176 -12.44 -11.17 3.21
N LEU A 177 -13.33 -10.64 4.05
CA LEU A 177 -14.43 -9.77 3.64
C LEU A 177 -13.94 -8.50 2.93
N LEU A 178 -12.89 -7.86 3.47
CA LEU A 178 -12.30 -6.65 2.91
C LEU A 178 -11.59 -6.91 1.56
N ASN A 179 -11.04 -8.11 1.36
CA ASN A 179 -10.46 -8.54 0.09
C ASN A 179 -11.55 -8.93 -0.91
N TYR A 180 -12.58 -9.63 -0.45
CA TYR A 180 -13.67 -10.14 -1.27
C TYR A 180 -14.40 -8.99 -1.95
N ARG A 181 -14.79 -7.96 -1.21
CA ARG A 181 -15.40 -6.76 -1.79
C ARG A 181 -14.50 -6.07 -2.82
N PHE A 182 -13.17 -6.05 -2.65
CA PHE A 182 -12.29 -5.33 -3.55
C PHE A 182 -12.33 -5.96 -4.95
N LYS A 183 -12.64 -7.26 -5.03
CA LYS A 183 -12.89 -7.98 -6.27
C LYS A 183 -14.24 -7.62 -6.91
N TYR A 184 -15.28 -7.40 -6.10
CA TYR A 184 -16.67 -7.27 -6.56
C TYR A 184 -17.26 -5.84 -6.50
N ASN A 185 -16.55 -4.86 -5.96
CA ASN A 185 -17.02 -3.47 -5.89
C ASN A 185 -17.20 -2.90 -7.31
N PRO A 186 -18.42 -2.48 -7.70
CA PRO A 186 -18.73 -2.07 -9.06
C PRO A 186 -17.93 -0.84 -9.49
N GLU A 187 -17.74 0.14 -8.60
CA GLU A 187 -16.94 1.34 -8.89
C GLU A 187 -15.50 0.97 -9.23
N LEU A 188 -14.90 0.05 -8.47
CA LEU A 188 -13.54 -0.43 -8.74
C LEU A 188 -13.46 -1.23 -10.03
N ILE A 189 -14.48 -2.03 -10.34
CA ILE A 189 -14.57 -2.76 -11.61
C ILE A 189 -14.60 -1.77 -12.78
N GLU A 190 -15.40 -0.71 -12.70
CA GLU A 190 -15.44 0.33 -13.72
C GLU A 190 -14.12 1.09 -13.87
N ILE A 191 -13.50 1.48 -12.75
CA ILE A 191 -12.19 2.15 -12.75
C ILE A 191 -11.13 1.27 -13.42
N ARG A 192 -11.11 -0.04 -13.12
CA ARG A 192 -10.19 -0.99 -13.76
C ARG A 192 -10.47 -1.11 -15.26
N LYS A 193 -11.74 -1.23 -15.66
CA LYS A 193 -12.12 -1.30 -17.08
C LYS A 193 -11.67 -0.06 -17.85
N LYS A 194 -11.93 1.14 -17.31
CA LYS A 194 -11.50 2.41 -17.92
C LYS A 194 -9.98 2.56 -17.95
N GLY A 195 -9.28 2.11 -16.91
CA GLY A 195 -7.82 2.12 -16.86
C GLY A 195 -7.16 1.20 -17.88
N HIS A 196 -7.77 0.04 -18.18
CA HIS A 196 -7.29 -0.88 -19.23
C HIS A 196 -7.60 -0.40 -20.65
N GLN A 197 -8.58 0.48 -20.84
CA GLN A 197 -8.88 1.09 -22.15
C GLN A 197 -7.90 2.22 -22.51
N HIS A 198 -7.08 2.70 -21.57
CA HIS A 198 -6.03 3.69 -21.82
C HIS A 198 -4.62 3.07 -21.73
N LYS A 199 -4.23 2.30 -22.77
CA LYS A 199 -2.88 2.32 -23.43
C LYS A 199 -2.79 1.23 -24.51
N PRO A 200 -2.14 1.46 -25.67
CA PRO A 200 -1.43 2.66 -26.12
C PRO A 200 -2.12 3.38 -27.30
N GLN A 201 -2.17 4.71 -27.29
CA GLN A 201 -2.10 5.43 -28.57
C GLN A 201 -0.64 5.41 -29.01
N GLU A 202 -0.46 4.91 -30.21
CA GLU A 202 0.78 4.73 -30.95
C GLU A 202 1.60 6.02 -30.99
N ASN A 203 2.88 5.92 -30.64
CA ASN A 203 3.86 6.86 -31.17
C ASN A 203 3.97 6.57 -32.67
N LYS A 204 3.39 7.44 -33.50
CA LYS A 204 3.74 7.60 -34.92
C LYS A 204 4.81 8.68 -35.05
#